data_AF-A0A9D6F1S9-F1
#
_entry.id   AF-A0A9D6F1S9-F1
#
_cell.length_a   1.000
_cell.length_b   1.000
_cell.length_c   1.000
_cell.angle_alpha   90.00
_cell.angle_beta   90.00
_cell.angle_gamma   90.00
#
_symmetry.space_group_name_H-M   'P 1'
#
loop_
_entity.id
_entity.type
_entity.pdbx_description
1 polymer ?
#
loop_
_entity_poly.entity_id
_entity_poly.type
_entity_poly.pdbx_seq_one_letter_code
_entity_poly.pdbx_strand_id
1 'polypeptide(L)'
;MIDTMRWSRIIEDVPGVHARKLWEAAVRLNFMDFVLRAPPGRESTRVSFRTRSREDRILNVRWNAHQTENRTMDVYNSIEKLIADQYGKEFGTRKAIGDFMLTNSHAVNVKSNNVDKQNYSPNMISIKKMHEWVFEERHDLSFVFVDYKHQDGKLKILKQSELIPIEQLSWDCLSIEAQGYGVIQMCRDLKVVPDQTKSEFYRGFLTAYAKYLQKEKKKHENFAKRFINPESIDW
;
A
#
# COMPACT_ATOMS: atom_id res chain seq x y z
N MET A 1 0.97 14.23 -32.40
CA MET A 1 0.06 14.89 -31.43
C MET A 1 -1.27 14.17 -31.54
N ILE A 2 -1.49 13.15 -30.70
CA ILE A 2 -2.76 12.42 -30.64
C ILE A 2 -3.53 13.01 -29.47
N ASP A 3 -4.72 13.49 -29.80
CA ASP A 3 -5.59 14.33 -29.01
C ASP A 3 -6.10 13.63 -27.73
N THR A 4 -5.71 14.17 -26.57
CA THR A 4 -6.10 13.70 -25.24
C THR A 4 -7.57 14.02 -24.89
N MET A 5 -8.30 14.78 -25.71
CA MET A 5 -9.68 15.18 -25.41
C MET A 5 -10.74 14.10 -25.69
N ARG A 6 -10.38 12.93 -26.22
CA ARG A 6 -11.37 11.88 -26.56
C ARG A 6 -11.69 10.90 -25.43
N TRP A 7 -10.90 10.86 -24.35
CA TRP A 7 -11.09 9.90 -23.26
C TRP A 7 -12.18 10.30 -22.25
N SER A 8 -12.50 11.59 -22.13
CA SER A 8 -13.54 12.07 -21.21
C SER A 8 -14.97 11.76 -21.67
N ARG A 9 -15.21 11.47 -22.96
CA ARG A 9 -16.55 11.12 -23.47
C ARG A 9 -16.85 9.62 -23.52
N ILE A 10 -15.88 8.74 -23.25
CA ILE A 10 -16.08 7.28 -23.38
C ILE A 10 -16.52 6.64 -22.05
N ILE A 11 -16.46 7.37 -20.93
CA ILE A 11 -16.75 6.81 -19.59
C ILE A 11 -18.21 7.02 -19.14
N GLU A 12 -19.01 7.80 -19.87
CA GLU A 12 -20.38 8.12 -19.42
C GLU A 12 -21.45 7.04 -19.71
N ASP A 13 -21.18 5.97 -20.47
CA ASP A 13 -22.25 5.02 -20.86
C ASP A 13 -21.83 3.54 -20.97
N VAL A 14 -20.90 3.06 -20.14
CA VAL A 14 -20.32 1.72 -20.29
C VAL A 14 -20.72 0.77 -19.14
N PRO A 15 -21.57 -0.26 -19.38
CA PRO A 15 -21.92 -1.27 -18.38
C PRO A 15 -20.68 -2.08 -17.95
N GLY A 16 -20.62 -2.43 -16.65
CA GLY A 16 -19.42 -2.87 -15.91
C GLY A 16 -18.54 -3.98 -16.49
N VAL A 17 -19.00 -4.73 -17.50
CA VAL A 17 -18.20 -5.75 -18.20
C VAL A 17 -17.14 -5.14 -19.14
N HIS A 18 -17.37 -3.91 -19.63
CA HIS A 18 -16.46 -3.24 -20.56
C HIS A 18 -15.36 -2.39 -19.86
N ALA A 19 -15.58 -2.00 -18.61
CA ALA A 19 -14.56 -1.34 -17.77
C ALA A 19 -13.35 -2.26 -17.55
N ARG A 20 -13.60 -3.57 -17.38
CA ARG A 20 -12.57 -4.62 -17.27
C ARG A 20 -11.65 -4.67 -18.50
N LYS A 21 -12.20 -4.64 -19.71
CA LYS A 21 -11.41 -4.65 -20.96
C LYS A 21 -10.57 -3.39 -21.14
N LEU A 22 -11.10 -2.23 -20.73
CA LEU A 22 -10.37 -0.96 -20.78
C LEU A 22 -9.24 -0.90 -19.75
N TRP A 23 -9.45 -1.43 -18.54
CA TRP A 23 -8.40 -1.55 -17.52
C TRP A 23 -7.34 -2.58 -17.91
N GLU A 24 -7.73 -3.78 -18.36
CA GLU A 24 -6.79 -4.81 -18.84
C GLU A 24 -5.97 -4.31 -20.05
N ALA A 25 -6.58 -3.54 -20.96
CA ALA A 25 -5.86 -2.91 -22.08
C ALA A 25 -4.88 -1.82 -21.61
N ALA A 26 -5.27 -0.98 -20.64
CA ALA A 26 -4.40 0.05 -20.06
C ALA A 26 -3.23 -0.55 -19.25
N VAL A 27 -3.43 -1.71 -18.61
CA VAL A 27 -2.39 -2.46 -17.89
C VAL A 27 -1.46 -3.19 -18.86
N ARG A 28 -1.98 -3.79 -19.94
CA ARG A 28 -1.15 -4.48 -20.95
C ARG A 28 -0.28 -3.53 -21.77
N LEU A 29 -0.80 -2.35 -22.13
CA LEU A 29 -0.04 -1.36 -22.90
C LEU A 29 1.14 -0.75 -22.12
N ASN A 30 1.07 -0.69 -20.79
CA ASN A 30 2.20 -0.20 -19.97
C ASN A 30 3.21 -1.30 -19.58
N PHE A 31 2.88 -2.58 -19.75
CA PHE A 31 3.75 -3.69 -19.35
C PHE A 31 4.63 -4.22 -20.50
N MET A 32 4.19 -4.12 -21.75
CA MET A 32 4.97 -4.64 -22.89
C MET A 32 6.19 -3.79 -23.28
N ASP A 33 6.28 -2.53 -22.86
CA ASP A 33 7.47 -1.70 -23.10
C ASP A 33 8.63 -2.00 -22.14
N PHE A 34 8.40 -2.71 -21.02
CA PHE A 34 9.42 -2.92 -19.99
C PHE A 34 10.18 -4.26 -20.11
N VAL A 35 9.63 -5.27 -20.81
CA VAL A 35 10.16 -6.65 -20.76
C VAL A 35 11.07 -7.01 -21.94
N LEU A 36 11.17 -6.18 -22.98
CA LEU A 36 11.99 -6.49 -24.16
C LEU A 36 13.30 -5.69 -24.18
N ARG A 37 14.27 -6.06 -23.33
CA ARG A 37 15.73 -5.97 -23.55
C ARG A 37 16.51 -6.34 -22.28
N ALA A 38 16.98 -7.59 -22.20
CA ALA A 38 18.09 -7.96 -21.32
C ALA A 38 18.93 -9.06 -22.01
N PRO A 39 20.25 -8.87 -22.21
CA PRO A 39 21.14 -9.92 -22.70
C PRO A 39 21.72 -10.76 -21.53
N PRO A 40 22.22 -11.99 -21.79
CA PRO A 40 22.68 -12.89 -20.75
C PRO A 40 24.20 -12.86 -20.53
N GLY A 41 24.63 -13.03 -19.27
CA GLY A 41 25.80 -13.86 -18.95
C GLY A 41 27.03 -13.24 -18.26
N ARG A 42 27.32 -13.82 -17.08
CA ARG A 42 28.61 -14.36 -16.56
C ARG A 42 29.46 -13.57 -15.53
N GLU A 43 29.54 -14.26 -14.38
CA GLU A 43 30.68 -14.67 -13.53
C GLU A 43 31.56 -13.65 -12.78
N SER A 44 31.55 -13.84 -11.46
CA SER A 44 32.35 -13.14 -10.46
C SER A 44 33.74 -13.76 -10.29
N THR A 45 34.72 -12.94 -9.96
CA THR A 45 35.91 -13.39 -9.22
C THR A 45 36.14 -12.51 -8.00
N ARG A 46 36.33 -13.16 -6.86
CA ARG A 46 36.37 -12.60 -5.50
C ARG A 46 37.82 -12.32 -5.12
N VAL A 47 38.16 -11.08 -4.76
CA VAL A 47 39.43 -10.73 -4.09
C VAL A 47 39.14 -10.49 -2.61
N SER A 48 39.85 -11.19 -1.72
CA SER A 48 39.74 -11.00 -0.28
C SER A 48 40.89 -10.14 0.25
N PHE A 49 40.55 -9.11 1.01
CA PHE A 49 41.49 -8.41 1.89
C PHE A 49 40.90 -8.43 3.30
N ARG A 50 41.63 -9.08 4.22
CA ARG A 50 41.36 -9.04 5.67
C ARG A 50 41.75 -7.66 6.19
N THR A 51 40.77 -6.89 6.64
CA THR A 51 40.96 -5.86 7.67
C THR A 51 39.88 -6.09 8.73
N ARG A 52 40.22 -5.94 10.02
CA ARG A 52 39.23 -5.94 11.12
C ARG A 52 38.24 -4.82 10.85
N SER A 53 37.08 -5.16 10.30
CA SER A 53 36.19 -4.19 9.66
C SER A 53 34.79 -4.35 10.20
N ARG A 54 34.06 -3.23 10.31
CA ARG A 54 32.64 -2.98 9.96
C ARG A 54 31.57 -4.03 10.33
N GLU A 55 31.84 -5.32 10.20
CA GLU A 55 31.01 -6.49 10.49
C GLU A 55 30.50 -6.51 11.93
N ASP A 56 31.31 -6.23 12.97
CA ASP A 56 30.80 -6.25 14.36
C ASP A 56 29.78 -5.13 14.65
N ARG A 57 29.96 -3.95 14.02
CA ARG A 57 28.98 -2.86 14.09
C ARG A 57 27.73 -3.18 13.27
N ILE A 58 27.88 -3.82 12.10
CA ILE A 58 26.75 -4.27 11.28
C ILE A 58 25.97 -5.37 12.00
N LEU A 59 26.64 -6.32 12.65
CA LEU A 59 26.02 -7.41 13.39
C LEU A 59 25.24 -6.89 14.58
N ASN A 60 25.78 -5.96 15.38
CA ASN A 60 25.04 -5.36 16.50
C ASN A 60 23.86 -4.49 16.05
N VAL A 61 24.00 -3.72 14.97
CA VAL A 61 22.88 -2.95 14.39
C VAL A 61 21.79 -3.90 13.87
N ARG A 62 22.19 -4.99 13.21
CA ARG A 62 21.27 -5.98 12.64
C ARG A 62 20.57 -6.82 13.72
N TRP A 63 21.27 -7.16 14.81
CA TRP A 63 20.69 -7.86 15.96
C TRP A 63 19.69 -6.98 16.71
N ASN A 64 20.02 -5.72 16.94
CA ASN A 64 19.11 -4.76 17.58
C ASN A 64 17.90 -4.45 16.70
N ALA A 65 18.08 -4.29 15.39
CA ALA A 65 16.99 -4.13 14.43
C ALA A 65 16.05 -5.35 14.40
N HIS A 66 16.61 -6.57 14.39
CA HIS A 66 15.79 -7.80 14.46
C HIS A 66 15.04 -7.93 15.78
N GLN A 67 15.63 -7.56 16.92
CA GLN A 67 14.92 -7.56 18.20
C GLN A 67 13.81 -6.51 18.26
N THR A 68 14.05 -5.33 17.68
CA THR A 68 13.01 -4.28 17.62
C THR A 68 11.88 -4.71 16.69
N GLU A 69 12.18 -5.25 15.52
CA GLU A 69 11.18 -5.80 14.57
C GLU A 69 10.33 -6.90 15.20
N ASN A 70 10.95 -7.90 15.85
CA ASN A 70 10.22 -9.00 16.50
C ASN A 70 9.30 -8.50 17.63
N ARG A 71 9.73 -7.53 18.44
CA ARG A 71 8.88 -6.93 19.48
C ARG A 71 7.74 -6.10 18.88
N THR A 72 7.98 -5.35 17.81
CA THR A 72 6.90 -4.61 17.14
C THR A 72 5.89 -5.52 16.47
N MET A 73 6.33 -6.60 15.80
CA MET A 73 5.43 -7.60 15.22
C MET A 73 4.55 -8.25 16.28
N ASP A 74 5.08 -8.51 17.47
CA ASP A 74 4.33 -9.09 18.57
C ASP A 74 3.24 -8.14 19.10
N VAL A 75 3.56 -6.84 19.22
CA VAL A 75 2.59 -5.82 19.65
C VAL A 75 1.46 -5.64 18.63
N TYR A 76 1.77 -5.57 17.33
CA TYR A 76 0.75 -5.39 16.29
C TYR A 76 -0.21 -6.58 16.22
N ASN A 77 0.32 -7.80 16.18
CA ASN A 77 -0.51 -9.01 16.21
C ASN A 77 -1.34 -9.11 17.50
N SER A 78 -0.78 -8.65 18.64
CA SER A 78 -1.50 -8.63 19.92
C SER A 78 -2.69 -7.66 19.89
N ILE A 79 -2.52 -6.46 19.30
CA ILE A 79 -3.62 -5.50 19.12
C ILE A 79 -4.65 -6.05 18.15
N GLU A 80 -4.22 -6.56 16.99
CA GLU A 80 -5.13 -7.15 15.99
C GLU A 80 -5.97 -8.27 16.59
N LYS A 81 -5.36 -9.17 17.36
CA LYS A 81 -6.05 -10.23 18.08
C LYS A 81 -7.03 -9.68 19.12
N LEU A 82 -6.59 -8.73 19.94
CA LEU A 82 -7.44 -8.10 20.95
C LEU A 82 -8.69 -7.48 20.32
N ILE A 83 -8.56 -6.83 19.16
CA ILE A 83 -9.70 -6.25 18.43
C ILE A 83 -10.57 -7.36 17.84
N ALA A 84 -9.99 -8.39 17.21
CA ALA A 84 -10.78 -9.52 16.67
C ALA A 84 -11.61 -10.22 17.75
N ASP A 85 -11.04 -10.43 18.94
CA ASP A 85 -11.69 -11.05 20.09
C ASP A 85 -12.90 -10.20 20.56
N GLN A 86 -12.84 -8.86 20.51
CA GLN A 86 -13.98 -7.98 20.83
C GLN A 86 -15.18 -8.20 19.89
N TYR A 87 -14.93 -8.61 18.65
CA TYR A 87 -15.98 -8.96 17.67
C TYR A 87 -16.32 -10.45 17.66
N GLY A 88 -15.75 -11.25 18.57
CA GLY A 88 -15.93 -12.71 18.63
C GLY A 88 -15.40 -13.41 17.37
N LYS A 89 -14.32 -12.89 16.76
CA LYS A 89 -13.72 -13.43 15.54
C LYS A 89 -12.32 -13.97 15.81
N GLU A 90 -11.98 -15.03 15.09
CA GLU A 90 -10.62 -15.57 15.12
C GLU A 90 -9.67 -14.68 14.32
N PHE A 91 -8.52 -14.38 14.92
CA PHE A 91 -7.43 -13.67 14.28
C PHE A 91 -6.72 -14.54 13.23
N GLY A 92 -6.38 -13.96 12.09
CA GLY A 92 -5.55 -14.62 11.06
C GLY A 92 -6.32 -15.32 9.93
N THR A 93 -7.65 -15.30 9.98
CA THR A 93 -8.50 -15.86 8.93
C THR A 93 -8.46 -14.97 7.69
N ARG A 94 -7.81 -15.43 6.61
CA ARG A 94 -7.65 -14.70 5.32
C ARG A 94 -6.89 -13.36 5.42
N LYS A 95 -5.72 -13.36 6.08
CA LYS A 95 -4.75 -12.22 6.13
C LYS A 95 -4.40 -11.58 4.78
N ALA A 96 -4.73 -12.22 3.65
CA ALA A 96 -4.53 -11.64 2.34
C ALA A 96 -5.42 -10.40 2.08
N ILE A 97 -6.58 -10.28 2.74
CA ILE A 97 -7.61 -9.26 2.47
C ILE A 97 -7.84 -8.34 3.68
N GLY A 98 -8.03 -8.94 4.86
CA GLY A 98 -8.19 -8.26 6.14
C GLY A 98 -7.43 -8.97 7.25
N ASP A 99 -7.18 -8.30 8.37
CA ASP A 99 -6.58 -8.90 9.57
C ASP A 99 -7.51 -9.92 10.23
N PHE A 100 -8.83 -9.66 10.13
CA PHE A 100 -9.90 -10.61 10.42
C PHE A 100 -11.14 -10.35 9.55
N MET A 101 -12.10 -11.28 9.60
CA MET A 101 -13.34 -11.24 8.81
C MET A 101 -14.55 -11.18 9.74
N LEU A 102 -15.45 -10.22 9.55
CA LEU A 102 -16.75 -10.21 10.26
C LEU A 102 -17.72 -11.21 9.65
N THR A 103 -17.75 -11.26 8.31
CA THR A 103 -18.51 -12.21 7.50
C THR A 103 -17.65 -12.69 6.33
N ASN A 104 -18.15 -13.59 5.49
CA ASN A 104 -17.42 -14.03 4.29
C ASN A 104 -17.14 -12.89 3.28
N SER A 105 -17.92 -11.80 3.35
CA SER A 105 -17.86 -10.65 2.44
C SER A 105 -17.53 -9.34 3.17
N HIS A 106 -17.09 -9.39 4.43
CA HIS A 106 -16.74 -8.20 5.21
C HIS A 106 -15.40 -8.38 5.90
N ALA A 107 -14.37 -7.76 5.34
CA ALA A 107 -13.01 -7.76 5.86
C ALA A 107 -12.75 -6.55 6.76
N VAL A 108 -11.94 -6.72 7.79
CA VAL A 108 -11.54 -5.64 8.70
C VAL A 108 -10.02 -5.58 8.82
N ASN A 109 -9.48 -4.37 8.68
CA ASN A 109 -8.06 -4.09 8.92
C ASN A 109 -7.89 -3.22 10.17
N VAL A 110 -6.97 -3.59 11.04
CA VAL A 110 -6.63 -2.84 12.24
C VAL A 110 -5.39 -1.99 11.96
N LYS A 111 -5.48 -0.70 12.25
CA LYS A 111 -4.37 0.25 12.08
C LYS A 111 -4.02 0.82 13.43
N SER A 112 -2.91 0.33 13.98
CA SER A 112 -2.46 0.74 15.31
C SER A 112 -1.37 1.80 15.22
N ASN A 113 -1.46 2.78 16.12
CA ASN A 113 -0.59 3.93 16.16
C ASN A 113 0.02 4.08 17.56
N ASN A 114 1.35 4.08 17.65
CA ASN A 114 2.03 4.31 18.91
C ASN A 114 2.18 5.82 19.13
N VAL A 115 1.46 6.39 20.10
CA VAL A 115 1.45 7.85 20.31
C VAL A 115 2.79 8.41 20.80
N ASP A 116 3.65 7.56 21.37
CA ASP A 116 4.99 7.96 21.83
C ASP A 116 6.01 8.01 20.67
N LYS A 117 5.64 7.47 19.50
CA LYS A 117 6.45 7.52 18.28
C LYS A 117 5.82 8.50 17.32
N GLN A 118 6.63 9.37 16.71
CA GLN A 118 6.19 10.13 15.53
C GLN A 118 5.97 9.13 14.39
N ASN A 119 4.72 8.71 14.23
CA ASN A 119 4.39 7.60 13.35
C ASN A 119 4.22 8.08 11.90
N TYR A 120 4.81 7.30 11.01
CA TYR A 120 4.70 7.45 9.55
C TYR A 120 3.26 7.26 9.07
N SER A 121 2.93 7.85 7.92
CA SER A 121 1.70 7.63 7.17
C SER A 121 1.45 6.12 6.93
N PRO A 122 0.47 5.49 7.61
CA PRO A 122 0.33 4.04 7.55
C PRO A 122 -0.21 3.58 6.18
N ASN A 123 0.31 2.45 5.71
CA ASN A 123 -0.22 1.73 4.56
C ASN A 123 -1.60 1.15 4.92
N MET A 124 -2.64 1.57 4.19
CA MET A 124 -4.01 1.12 4.42
C MET A 124 -4.28 -0.19 3.70
N ILE A 125 -4.23 -0.17 2.36
CA ILE A 125 -4.50 -1.31 1.49
C ILE A 125 -3.91 -1.06 0.09
N SER A 126 -3.51 -2.11 -0.62
CA SER A 126 -3.14 -2.01 -2.04
C SER A 126 -4.35 -1.58 -2.87
N ILE A 127 -4.14 -0.68 -3.84
CA ILE A 127 -5.22 -0.21 -4.73
C ILE A 127 -5.86 -1.37 -5.51
N LYS A 128 -5.06 -2.37 -5.88
CA LYS A 128 -5.52 -3.53 -6.65
C LYS A 128 -6.49 -4.36 -5.81
N LYS A 129 -6.04 -4.75 -4.60
CA LYS A 129 -6.86 -5.54 -3.66
C LYS A 129 -8.15 -4.82 -3.28
N MET A 130 -8.06 -3.51 -3.02
CA MET A 130 -9.22 -2.69 -2.72
C MET A 130 -10.21 -2.67 -3.87
N HIS A 131 -9.74 -2.47 -5.10
CA HIS A 131 -10.60 -2.44 -6.28
C HIS A 131 -11.29 -3.78 -6.51
N GLU A 132 -10.54 -4.88 -6.51
CA GLU A 132 -11.07 -6.23 -6.67
C GLU A 132 -12.11 -6.55 -5.60
N TRP A 133 -11.77 -6.41 -4.32
CA TRP A 133 -12.65 -6.76 -3.21
C TRP A 133 -13.89 -5.86 -3.09
N VAL A 134 -13.70 -4.54 -3.03
CA VAL A 134 -14.80 -3.60 -2.70
C VAL A 134 -15.65 -3.30 -3.93
N PHE A 135 -15.03 -3.19 -5.11
CA PHE A 135 -15.69 -2.65 -6.30
C PHE A 135 -15.97 -3.69 -7.38
N GLU A 136 -15.18 -4.75 -7.52
CA GLU A 136 -15.54 -5.84 -8.44
C GLU A 136 -16.43 -6.86 -7.74
N GLU A 137 -16.02 -7.37 -6.57
CA GLU A 137 -16.74 -8.38 -5.81
C GLU A 137 -17.90 -7.80 -4.96
N ARG A 138 -17.98 -6.48 -4.83
CA ARG A 138 -19.02 -5.76 -4.04
C ARG A 138 -19.01 -6.12 -2.55
N HIS A 139 -17.85 -6.48 -2.02
CA HIS A 139 -17.69 -6.76 -0.61
C HIS A 139 -17.47 -5.50 0.23
N ASP A 140 -17.47 -5.67 1.54
CA ASP A 140 -17.23 -4.63 2.53
C ASP A 140 -15.80 -4.72 3.07
N LEU A 141 -15.22 -3.55 3.28
CA LEU A 141 -13.91 -3.40 3.89
C LEU A 141 -13.99 -2.26 4.89
N SER A 142 -13.63 -2.55 6.14
CA SER A 142 -13.61 -1.55 7.20
C SER A 142 -12.26 -1.49 7.89
N PHE A 143 -12.03 -0.39 8.60
CA PHE A 143 -10.85 -0.15 9.38
C PHE A 143 -11.20 0.14 10.84
N VAL A 144 -10.37 -0.34 11.76
CA VAL A 144 -10.37 0.05 13.16
C VAL A 144 -9.03 0.69 13.47
N PHE A 145 -9.04 1.94 13.94
CA PHE A 145 -7.85 2.68 14.30
C PHE A 145 -7.63 2.60 15.81
N VAL A 146 -6.41 2.28 16.23
CA VAL A 146 -6.10 2.03 17.63
C VAL A 146 -4.85 2.82 18.04
N ASP A 147 -5.03 3.87 18.84
CA ASP A 147 -3.92 4.56 19.47
C ASP A 147 -3.51 3.82 20.74
N TYR A 148 -2.23 3.54 20.87
CA TYR A 148 -1.67 2.83 22.01
C TYR A 148 -0.36 3.48 22.48
N LYS A 149 0.03 3.15 23.71
CA LYS A 149 1.36 3.44 24.24
C LYS A 149 1.90 2.28 25.08
N HIS A 150 3.19 2.32 25.36
CA HIS A 150 3.78 1.43 26.36
C HIS A 150 3.85 2.15 27.69
N GLN A 151 3.19 1.60 28.71
CA GLN A 151 3.25 2.12 30.07
C GLN A 151 3.67 0.97 30.99
N ASP A 152 4.77 1.16 31.74
CA ASP A 152 5.32 0.17 32.69
C ASP A 152 5.59 -1.21 32.05
N GLY A 153 6.08 -1.21 30.80
CA GLY A 153 6.35 -2.42 30.04
C GLY A 153 5.10 -3.15 29.52
N LYS A 154 3.90 -2.59 29.71
CA LYS A 154 2.63 -3.14 29.22
C LYS A 154 2.05 -2.30 28.09
N LEU A 155 1.39 -2.98 27.17
CA LEU A 155 0.59 -2.36 26.12
C LEU A 155 -0.67 -1.74 26.73
N LYS A 156 -0.89 -0.45 26.47
CA LYS A 156 -2.10 0.27 26.89
C LYS A 156 -2.78 0.90 25.69
N ILE A 157 -4.03 0.50 25.44
CA ILE A 157 -4.90 1.15 24.45
C ILE A 157 -5.38 2.48 25.04
N LEU A 158 -5.23 3.55 24.27
CA LEU A 158 -5.63 4.90 24.66
C LEU A 158 -6.93 5.31 23.99
N LYS A 159 -7.03 5.00 22.69
CA LYS A 159 -8.20 5.32 21.87
C LYS A 159 -8.39 4.21 20.85
N GLN A 160 -9.64 3.88 20.62
CA GLN A 160 -10.06 2.96 19.58
C GLN A 160 -11.19 3.65 18.81
N SER A 161 -11.14 3.59 17.48
CA SER A 161 -12.27 4.04 16.65
C SER A 161 -13.36 2.97 16.61
N GLU A 162 -14.56 3.39 16.24
CA GLU A 162 -15.57 2.48 15.72
C GLU A 162 -15.08 1.79 14.44
N LEU A 163 -15.87 0.85 13.95
CA LEU A 163 -15.69 0.23 12.66
C LEU A 163 -15.98 1.24 11.54
N ILE A 164 -14.96 1.66 10.79
CA ILE A 164 -15.10 2.68 9.73
C ILE A 164 -15.02 2.01 8.35
N PRO A 165 -16.11 1.94 7.57
CA PRO A 165 -16.08 1.53 6.16
C PRO A 165 -15.08 2.37 5.34
N ILE A 166 -14.39 1.73 4.40
CA ILE A 166 -13.39 2.42 3.57
C ILE A 166 -13.97 3.60 2.81
N GLU A 167 -15.22 3.51 2.35
CA GLU A 167 -15.91 4.56 1.62
C GLU A 167 -16.18 5.82 2.43
N GLN A 168 -16.17 5.71 3.77
CA GLN A 168 -16.32 6.86 4.66
C GLN A 168 -14.98 7.54 4.97
N LEU A 169 -13.85 7.01 4.49
CA LEU A 169 -12.56 7.67 4.63
C LEU A 169 -12.43 8.78 3.58
N SER A 170 -12.16 10.00 4.05
CA SER A 170 -12.00 11.14 3.15
C SER A 170 -10.72 11.04 2.33
N TRP A 171 -10.80 11.31 1.02
CA TRP A 171 -9.59 11.50 0.20
C TRP A 171 -8.72 12.69 0.61
N ASP A 172 -9.20 13.58 1.50
CA ASP A 172 -8.39 14.65 2.07
C ASP A 172 -7.28 14.13 3.02
N CYS A 173 -7.46 12.93 3.59
CA CYS A 173 -6.46 12.28 4.44
C CYS A 173 -5.76 11.10 3.76
N LEU A 174 -6.07 10.81 2.49
CA LEU A 174 -5.52 9.67 1.75
C LEU A 174 -4.67 10.11 0.56
N SER A 175 -3.63 9.35 0.27
CA SER A 175 -2.89 9.42 -1.00
C SER A 175 -2.59 8.03 -1.54
N ILE A 176 -2.23 7.95 -2.83
CA ILE A 176 -1.72 6.72 -3.44
C ILE A 176 -0.22 6.87 -3.61
N GLU A 177 0.55 5.99 -2.98
CA GLU A 177 2.01 5.99 -3.07
C GLU A 177 2.55 4.79 -3.85
N ALA A 178 3.78 4.97 -4.34
CA ALA A 178 4.47 4.04 -5.23
C ALA A 178 5.01 2.81 -4.48
N GLN A 179 4.14 1.83 -4.26
CA GLN A 179 4.50 0.50 -3.75
C GLN A 179 3.75 -0.58 -4.54
N GLY A 180 4.49 -1.42 -5.27
CA GLY A 180 3.89 -2.40 -6.18
C GLY A 180 3.01 -1.73 -7.23
N TYR A 181 1.75 -2.16 -7.34
CA TYR A 181 0.75 -1.53 -8.21
C TYR A 181 0.22 -0.18 -7.69
N GLY A 182 0.59 0.20 -6.47
CA GLY A 182 0.07 1.36 -5.75
C GLY A 182 -0.57 0.94 -4.42
N VAL A 183 -0.39 1.77 -3.40
CA VAL A 183 -0.95 1.56 -2.05
C VAL A 183 -1.64 2.83 -1.57
N ILE A 184 -2.83 2.69 -1.00
CA ILE A 184 -3.49 3.79 -0.30
C ILE A 184 -2.77 3.97 1.04
N GLN A 185 -2.31 5.20 1.30
CA GLN A 185 -1.72 5.60 2.58
C GLN A 185 -2.57 6.68 3.23
N MET A 186 -2.59 6.70 4.57
CA MET A 186 -3.17 7.80 5.33
C MET A 186 -2.08 8.85 5.60
N CYS A 187 -2.07 9.93 4.81
CA CYS A 187 -1.02 10.93 4.83
C CYS A 187 -1.28 12.12 5.78
N ARG A 188 -2.50 12.22 6.31
CA ARG A 188 -2.92 13.24 7.28
C ARG A 188 -3.81 12.61 8.35
N ASP A 189 -4.19 13.40 9.34
CA ASP A 189 -5.10 12.98 10.40
C ASP A 189 -6.40 12.39 9.85
N LEU A 190 -6.89 11.36 10.52
CA LEU A 190 -8.10 10.63 10.14
C LEU A 190 -9.28 11.57 9.98
N LYS A 191 -9.85 11.62 8.77
CA LYS A 191 -11.08 12.36 8.46
C LYS A 191 -12.14 11.40 7.92
N VAL A 192 -13.25 11.30 8.65
CA VAL A 192 -14.38 10.44 8.31
C VAL A 192 -15.53 11.29 7.77
N VAL A 193 -16.17 10.83 6.71
CA VAL A 193 -17.37 11.40 6.11
C VAL A 193 -18.48 10.34 6.18
N PRO A 194 -19.30 10.33 7.24
CA PRO A 194 -20.22 9.22 7.52
C PRO A 194 -21.21 8.91 6.38
N ASP A 195 -21.68 9.95 5.69
CA ASP A 195 -22.69 9.80 4.63
C ASP A 195 -22.07 9.57 3.23
N GLN A 196 -20.75 9.42 3.14
CA GLN A 196 -20.07 9.19 1.87
C GLN A 196 -20.37 7.78 1.34
N THR A 197 -20.85 7.71 0.10
CA THR A 197 -21.16 6.45 -0.57
C THR A 197 -19.93 5.82 -1.23
N LYS A 198 -19.99 4.49 -1.47
CA LYS A 198 -18.97 3.79 -2.27
C LYS A 198 -18.73 4.42 -3.64
N SER A 199 -19.78 4.95 -4.29
CA SER A 199 -19.67 5.61 -5.59
C SER A 199 -18.86 6.91 -5.51
N GLU A 200 -19.15 7.75 -4.52
CA GLU A 200 -18.42 9.01 -4.30
C GLU A 200 -16.96 8.75 -3.92
N PHE A 201 -16.72 7.78 -3.03
CA PHE A 201 -15.37 7.36 -2.70
C PHE A 201 -14.61 6.88 -3.94
N TYR A 202 -15.26 6.08 -4.81
CA TYR A 202 -14.64 5.58 -6.03
C TYR A 202 -14.30 6.70 -7.04
N ARG A 203 -15.13 7.74 -7.16
CA ARG A 203 -14.79 8.92 -7.97
C ARG A 203 -13.53 9.64 -7.44
N GLY A 204 -13.44 9.76 -6.11
CA GLY A 204 -12.23 10.26 -5.45
C GLY A 204 -11.01 9.39 -5.73
N PHE A 205 -11.18 8.06 -5.68
CA PHE A 205 -10.14 7.08 -6.02
C PHE A 205 -9.63 7.26 -7.45
N LEU A 206 -10.53 7.36 -8.44
CA LEU A 206 -10.14 7.55 -9.84
C LEU A 206 -9.35 8.84 -10.04
N THR A 207 -9.74 9.91 -9.36
CA THR A 207 -9.01 11.20 -9.37
C THR A 207 -7.62 11.06 -8.76
N ALA A 208 -7.51 10.42 -7.60
CA ALA A 208 -6.24 10.17 -6.93
C ALA A 208 -5.31 9.26 -7.77
N TYR A 209 -5.89 8.24 -8.41
CA TYR A 209 -5.16 7.29 -9.25
C TYR A 209 -4.60 7.95 -10.51
N ALA A 210 -5.37 8.81 -11.17
CA ALA A 210 -4.89 9.59 -12.31
C ALA A 210 -3.68 10.47 -11.94
N LYS A 211 -3.73 11.14 -10.77
CA LYS A 211 -2.60 11.93 -10.25
C LYS A 211 -1.38 11.06 -9.98
N TYR A 212 -1.58 9.89 -9.37
CA TYR A 212 -0.53 8.90 -9.11
C TYR A 212 0.16 8.44 -10.41
N LEU A 213 -0.61 8.06 -11.44
CA LEU A 213 -0.07 7.64 -12.73
C LEU A 213 0.78 8.73 -13.38
N GLN A 214 0.34 9.99 -13.33
CA GLN A 214 1.10 11.11 -13.86
C GLN A 214 2.44 11.29 -13.11
N LYS A 215 2.44 11.16 -11.77
CA LYS A 215 3.63 11.24 -10.93
C LYS A 215 4.64 10.15 -11.29
N GLU A 216 4.19 8.89 -11.40
CA GLU A 216 5.07 7.77 -11.75
C GLU A 216 5.61 7.89 -13.18
N LYS A 217 4.77 8.29 -14.15
CA LYS A 217 5.23 8.53 -15.53
C LYS A 217 6.36 9.56 -15.58
N LYS A 218 6.16 10.72 -14.93
CA LYS A 218 7.18 11.80 -14.89
C LYS A 218 8.47 11.34 -14.22
N LYS A 219 8.37 10.54 -13.15
CA LYS A 219 9.52 9.96 -12.46
C LYS A 219 10.32 9.04 -13.38
N HIS A 220 9.66 8.16 -14.12
CA HIS A 220 10.32 7.26 -15.07
C HIS A 220 10.93 8.03 -16.26
N GLU A 221 10.23 9.00 -16.83
CA GLU A 221 10.77 9.87 -17.89
C GLU A 221 12.03 10.62 -17.44
N ASN A 222 12.02 11.17 -16.22
CA ASN A 222 13.19 11.86 -15.66
C ASN A 222 14.36 10.92 -15.42
N PHE A 223 14.10 9.68 -15.01
CA PHE A 223 15.15 8.69 -14.83
C PHE A 223 15.74 8.24 -16.17
N ALA A 224 14.90 8.01 -17.18
CA ALA A 224 15.33 7.59 -18.51
C ALA A 224 16.29 8.60 -19.18
N LYS A 225 16.11 9.91 -18.93
CA LYS A 225 17.04 10.96 -19.41
C LYS A 225 18.46 10.85 -18.86
N ARG A 226 18.66 10.09 -17.77
CA ARG A 226 19.97 9.87 -17.15
C ARG A 226 20.69 8.65 -17.73
N PHE A 227 20.06 7.91 -18.64
CA PHE A 227 20.70 6.78 -19.29
C PHE A 227 21.84 7.29 -20.16
N ILE A 228 23.02 6.70 -19.93
CA ILE A 228 24.24 7.01 -20.66
C ILE A 228 24.29 6.06 -21.86
N ASN A 229 24.77 6.54 -23.00
CA ASN A 229 25.01 5.68 -24.14
C ASN A 229 26.11 4.65 -23.75
N PRO A 230 25.86 3.33 -23.81
CA PRO A 230 26.86 2.32 -23.48
C PRO A 230 28.17 2.48 -24.26
N GLU A 231 28.09 2.98 -25.51
CA GLU A 231 29.25 3.23 -26.38
C GLU A 231 30.09 4.44 -25.95
N SER A 232 29.57 5.30 -25.06
CA SER A 232 30.29 6.46 -24.51
C SER A 232 31.06 6.17 -23.22
N ILE A 233 31.02 4.91 -22.76
CA ILE A 233 31.70 4.46 -21.54
C ILE A 233 32.98 3.72 -21.95
N ASP A 234 34.12 4.18 -21.47
CA ASP A 234 35.41 3.48 -21.56
C ASP A 234 35.51 2.49 -20.37
N TRP A 235 35.61 1.20 -20.66
CA TRP A 235 35.52 0.10 -19.69
C TRP A 235 36.87 -0.44 -19.26
#